data_AF-A0A957LHK3-F1
#
_entry.id   AF-A0A957LHK3-F1
#
_cell.length_a   1.000
_cell.length_b   1.000
_cell.length_c   1.000
_cell.angle_alpha   90.00
_cell.angle_beta   90.00
_cell.angle_gamma   90.00
#
_symmetry.space_group_name_H-M   'P 1'
#
loop_
_entity.id
_entity.type
_entity.pdbx_description
1 polymer ?
#
loop_
_entity_poly.entity_id
_entity_poly.type
_entity_poly.pdbx_seq_one_letter_code
_entity_poly.pdbx_strand_id
1 'polypeptide(L)'
;NNITPENIELVKQKLLELKPNLLTYWTDYTQTYDMPASGEAWLTVSAWQDAFGYLDSDEIAVEYVQPAEGRLGWSCGYAISKDARNLDLVYEFLNAAAAPESSAELGNYYWYGGSNLDALPLVDEYVVDLMDLDQFQDLFTRTNFYQPLTEEQRQMITQMWDEVKAAP
;
A
#
# COMPACT_ATOMS: atom_id res chain seq x y z
N ASN A 1 10.80 -6.26 -15.15
CA ASN A 1 10.03 -7.35 -14.53
C ASN A 1 10.65 -8.69 -14.82
N ASN A 2 11.13 -9.36 -13.77
CA ASN A 2 11.70 -10.71 -13.84
C ASN A 2 10.66 -11.76 -13.41
N ILE A 3 9.42 -11.63 -13.89
CA ILE A 3 8.35 -12.59 -13.60
C ILE A 3 8.49 -13.74 -14.60
N THR A 4 9.32 -14.71 -14.21
CA THR A 4 9.60 -15.93 -14.96
C THR A 4 9.18 -17.14 -14.13
N PRO A 5 8.95 -18.31 -14.74
CA PRO A 5 8.64 -19.53 -13.99
C PRO A 5 9.66 -19.85 -12.89
N GLU A 6 10.95 -19.65 -13.19
CA GLU A 6 12.05 -19.86 -12.22
C GLU A 6 11.95 -18.93 -11.02
N ASN A 7 11.72 -17.63 -11.24
CA ASN A 7 11.58 -16.68 -10.13
C ASN A 7 10.29 -16.87 -9.33
N ILE A 8 9.20 -17.28 -9.99
CA ILE A 8 7.96 -17.62 -9.29
C ILE A 8 8.16 -18.83 -8.37
N GLU A 9 8.90 -19.85 -8.83
CA GLU A 9 9.23 -21.00 -7.98
C GLU A 9 10.14 -20.59 -6.81
N LEU A 10 11.14 -19.74 -7.03
CA LEU A 10 11.99 -19.22 -5.94
C LEU A 10 11.16 -18.46 -4.89
N VAL A 11 10.25 -17.59 -5.33
CA VAL A 11 9.34 -16.86 -4.43
C VAL A 11 8.43 -17.82 -3.66
N LYS A 12 7.85 -18.82 -4.34
CA LYS A 12 7.02 -19.85 -3.72
C LYS A 12 7.75 -20.57 -2.60
N GLN A 13 8.96 -21.08 -2.87
CA GLN A 13 9.76 -21.76 -1.86
C GLN A 13 10.04 -20.84 -0.67
N LYS A 14 10.36 -19.57 -0.92
CA LYS A 14 10.58 -18.62 0.17
C LYS A 14 9.34 -18.38 1.03
N LEU A 15 8.18 -18.25 0.41
CA LEU A 15 6.92 -18.07 1.13
C LEU A 15 6.55 -19.32 1.94
N LEU A 16 6.81 -20.52 1.41
CA LEU A 16 6.62 -21.77 2.15
C LEU A 16 7.56 -21.90 3.35
N GLU A 17 8.82 -21.46 3.23
CA GLU A 17 9.76 -21.40 4.36
C GLU A 17 9.28 -20.45 5.47
N LEU A 18 8.64 -19.33 5.09
CA LEU A 18 8.15 -18.33 6.04
C LEU A 18 6.80 -18.72 6.66
N LYS A 19 6.03 -19.57 6.00
CA LYS A 19 4.67 -19.96 6.40
C LYS A 19 4.55 -20.45 7.85
N PRO A 20 5.48 -21.26 8.40
CA PRO A 20 5.41 -21.67 9.81
C PRO A 20 5.48 -20.52 10.82
N ASN A 21 5.94 -19.34 10.42
CA ASN A 21 6.00 -18.14 11.27
C ASN A 21 4.71 -17.31 11.20
N LEU A 22 3.78 -17.62 10.29
CA LEU A 22 2.56 -16.85 10.12
C LEU A 22 1.54 -17.25 11.18
N LEU A 23 1.04 -16.26 11.92
CA LEU A 23 -0.12 -16.44 12.78
C LEU A 23 -1.38 -16.70 11.95
N THR A 24 -1.61 -15.87 10.93
CA THR A 24 -2.75 -15.95 10.02
C THR A 24 -2.48 -15.16 8.74
N TYR A 25 -3.35 -15.33 7.75
CA TYR A 25 -3.54 -14.36 6.68
C TYR A 25 -4.76 -13.52 7.04
N TRP A 26 -4.59 -12.20 7.16
CA TRP A 26 -5.75 -11.34 7.35
C TRP A 26 -6.65 -11.42 6.11
N THR A 27 -7.95 -11.54 6.35
CA THR A 27 -8.98 -11.61 5.29
C THR A 27 -9.89 -10.41 5.29
N ASP A 28 -9.88 -9.67 6.40
CA ASP A 28 -10.55 -8.40 6.57
C ASP A 28 -9.51 -7.34 6.90
N TYR A 29 -9.67 -6.15 6.34
CA TYR A 29 -8.68 -5.09 6.53
C TYR A 29 -8.60 -4.61 7.98
N THR A 30 -9.68 -4.67 8.78
CA THR A 30 -9.63 -4.24 10.19
C THR A 30 -8.69 -5.08 11.03
N GLN A 31 -8.48 -6.34 10.65
CA GLN A 31 -7.54 -7.23 11.33
C GLN A 31 -6.10 -6.70 11.31
N THR A 32 -5.76 -5.83 10.34
CA THR A 32 -4.43 -5.24 10.24
C THR A 32 -4.09 -4.30 11.40
N TYR A 33 -5.10 -3.74 12.08
CA TYR A 33 -4.94 -2.93 13.29
C TYR A 33 -5.56 -3.57 14.55
N ASP A 34 -6.64 -4.34 14.46
CA ASP A 34 -7.24 -5.00 15.64
C ASP A 34 -6.28 -6.02 16.29
N MET A 35 -5.55 -6.81 15.48
CA MET A 35 -4.64 -7.84 15.98
C MET A 35 -3.38 -7.25 16.64
N PRO A 36 -2.74 -6.20 16.08
CA PRO A 36 -1.70 -5.48 16.80
C PRO A 36 -2.19 -4.77 18.06
N ALA A 37 -3.35 -4.10 18.01
CA ALA A 37 -3.89 -3.37 19.17
C ALA A 37 -4.17 -4.29 20.36
N SER A 38 -4.64 -5.51 20.11
CA SER A 38 -4.87 -6.53 21.13
C SER A 38 -3.62 -7.28 21.58
N GLY A 39 -2.49 -7.10 20.88
CA GLY A 39 -1.25 -7.85 21.10
C GLY A 39 -1.27 -9.29 20.57
N GLU A 40 -2.29 -9.67 19.81
CA GLU A 40 -2.37 -10.99 19.15
C GLU A 40 -1.32 -11.12 18.04
N ALA A 41 -1.08 -10.04 17.27
CA ALA A 41 -0.05 -9.99 16.23
C ALA A 41 1.03 -8.95 16.58
N TRP A 42 2.29 -9.37 16.66
CA TRP A 42 3.42 -8.45 16.93
C TRP A 42 4.00 -7.79 15.65
N LEU A 43 3.65 -8.32 14.47
CA LEU A 43 4.05 -7.80 13.17
C LEU A 43 2.93 -8.03 12.16
N THR A 44 2.46 -6.95 11.52
CA THR A 44 1.54 -7.02 10.38
C THR A 44 2.32 -6.73 9.10
N VAL A 45 2.25 -7.65 8.14
CA VAL A 45 2.90 -7.50 6.83
C VAL A 45 1.83 -7.34 5.75
N SER A 46 2.19 -6.62 4.69
CA SER A 46 1.31 -6.31 3.56
C SER A 46 0.06 -5.50 3.95
N ALA A 47 0.13 -4.74 5.05
CA ALA A 47 -0.84 -3.71 5.37
C ALA A 47 -0.47 -2.38 4.71
N TRP A 48 -1.40 -1.43 4.78
CA TRP A 48 -1.17 -0.07 4.33
C TRP A 48 -0.88 0.85 5.52
N GLN A 49 -0.34 2.02 5.24
CA GLN A 49 0.14 2.94 6.27
C GLN A 49 -0.97 3.56 7.11
N ASP A 50 -2.22 3.60 6.63
CA ASP A 50 -3.35 4.02 7.46
C ASP A 50 -3.57 3.06 8.64
N ALA A 51 -3.27 1.76 8.51
CA ALA A 51 -3.32 0.84 9.65
C ALA A 51 -2.35 1.25 10.76
N PHE A 52 -1.15 1.72 10.41
CA PHE A 52 -0.21 2.30 11.37
C PHE A 52 -0.76 3.61 11.94
N GLY A 53 -1.26 4.51 11.09
CA GLY A 53 -1.81 5.80 11.51
C GLY A 53 -2.94 5.69 12.54
N TYR A 54 -3.84 4.72 12.35
CA TYR A 54 -4.91 4.43 13.32
C TYR A 54 -4.37 3.91 14.66
N LEU A 55 -3.42 2.96 14.62
CA LEU A 55 -2.80 2.41 15.83
C LEU A 55 -2.06 3.47 16.64
N ASP A 56 -1.30 4.31 15.94
CA ASP A 56 -0.54 5.41 16.55
C ASP A 56 -1.48 6.48 17.14
N SER A 57 -2.57 6.80 16.44
CA SER A 57 -3.60 7.74 16.93
C SER A 57 -4.30 7.25 18.19
N ASP A 58 -4.42 5.92 18.37
CA ASP A 58 -4.96 5.28 19.58
C ASP A 58 -3.89 5.04 20.67
N GLU A 59 -2.71 5.65 20.53
CA GLU A 59 -1.57 5.54 21.45
C GLU A 59 -1.07 4.09 21.66
N ILE A 60 -1.32 3.21 20.67
CA ILE A 60 -0.78 1.85 20.69
C ILE A 60 0.71 1.91 20.35
N ALA A 61 1.53 1.27 21.17
CA ALA A 61 2.98 1.22 20.96
C ALA A 61 3.35 0.35 19.75
N VAL A 62 3.38 0.96 18.56
CA VAL A 62 3.77 0.33 17.29
C VAL A 62 4.84 1.13 16.58
N GLU A 63 5.54 0.49 15.65
CA GLU A 63 6.57 1.11 14.82
C GLU A 63 6.26 0.87 13.33
N TYR A 64 6.45 1.91 12.51
CA TYR A 64 6.32 1.80 11.07
C TYR A 64 7.65 1.36 10.44
N VAL A 65 7.79 0.06 10.17
CA VAL A 65 9.04 -0.55 9.72
C VAL A 65 9.46 -0.08 8.32
N GLN A 66 10.76 0.18 8.15
CA GLN A 66 11.42 0.51 6.88
C GLN A 66 12.31 -0.68 6.43
N PRO A 67 11.85 -1.53 5.49
CA PRO A 67 12.65 -2.64 5.00
C PRO A 67 13.92 -2.16 4.27
N ALA A 68 15.05 -2.83 4.48
CA ALA A 68 16.33 -2.47 3.86
C ALA A 68 16.33 -2.66 2.33
N GLU A 69 15.49 -3.56 1.83
CA GLU A 69 15.25 -3.84 0.42
C GLU A 69 14.35 -2.81 -0.27
N GLY A 70 13.79 -1.88 0.51
CA GLY A 70 12.83 -0.89 0.07
C GLY A 70 11.37 -1.31 0.27
N ARG A 71 10.46 -0.34 0.17
CA ARG A 71 9.01 -0.54 0.33
C ARG A 71 8.36 -0.94 -0.98
N LEU A 72 7.21 -1.64 -0.91
CA LEU A 72 6.33 -1.79 -2.06
C LEU A 72 5.49 -0.53 -2.22
N GLY A 73 5.47 0.01 -3.44
CA GLY A 73 4.71 1.22 -3.78
C GLY A 73 3.65 0.97 -4.84
N TRP A 74 2.58 1.74 -4.80
CA TRP A 74 1.55 1.77 -5.83
C TRP A 74 1.13 3.21 -6.09
N SER A 75 0.54 3.44 -7.25
CA SER A 75 -0.10 4.71 -7.59
C SER A 75 -1.52 4.41 -8.02
N CYS A 76 -2.49 4.95 -7.30
CA CYS A 76 -3.88 4.96 -7.75
C CYS A 76 -4.17 6.24 -8.52
N GLY A 77 -5.15 6.16 -9.41
CA GLY A 77 -5.61 7.31 -10.19
C GLY A 77 -7.02 7.08 -10.68
N TYR A 78 -7.71 8.17 -10.98
CA TYR A 78 -9.04 8.11 -11.55
C TYR A 78 -8.97 7.83 -13.06
N ALA A 79 -9.96 7.09 -13.55
CA ALA A 79 -10.17 6.85 -14.98
C ALA A 79 -11.62 7.20 -15.34
N ILE A 80 -11.81 7.75 -16.54
CA ILE A 80 -13.14 8.07 -17.07
C ILE A 80 -13.65 6.85 -17.85
N SER A 81 -14.81 6.33 -17.46
CA SER A 81 -15.47 5.26 -18.22
C SER A 81 -15.86 5.76 -19.61
N LYS A 82 -15.69 4.90 -20.64
CA LYS A 82 -16.17 5.17 -22.01
C LYS A 82 -17.69 5.41 -22.08
N ASP A 83 -18.43 4.93 -21.08
CA ASP A 83 -19.88 5.02 -20.99
C ASP A 83 -20.34 6.19 -20.08
N ALA A 84 -19.43 7.07 -19.68
CA ALA A 84 -19.74 8.24 -18.85
C ALA A 84 -20.74 9.16 -19.54
N ARG A 85 -21.84 9.47 -18.84
CA ARG A 85 -22.98 10.21 -19.42
C ARG A 85 -22.96 11.71 -19.18
N ASN A 86 -22.18 12.17 -18.20
CA ASN A 86 -22.06 13.59 -17.86
C ASN A 86 -20.59 13.92 -17.62
N LEU A 87 -19.89 14.29 -18.69
CA LEU A 87 -18.46 14.57 -18.62
C LEU A 87 -18.15 15.85 -17.84
N ASP A 88 -19.03 16.84 -17.87
CA ASP A 88 -18.83 18.10 -17.15
C ASP A 88 -18.72 17.84 -15.64
N LEU A 89 -19.67 17.07 -15.07
CA LEU A 89 -19.60 16.68 -13.65
C LEU A 89 -18.40 15.78 -13.34
N VAL A 90 -18.00 14.92 -14.28
CA VAL A 90 -16.79 14.09 -14.10
C VAL A 90 -15.55 14.98 -14.02
N TYR A 91 -15.41 15.97 -14.90
CA TYR A 91 -14.29 16.90 -14.84
C TYR A 91 -14.32 17.79 -13.59
N GLU A 92 -15.50 18.25 -13.17
CA GLU A 92 -15.64 18.98 -11.89
C GLU A 92 -15.17 18.14 -10.70
N PHE A 93 -15.59 16.86 -10.64
CA PHE A 93 -15.13 15.94 -9.62
C PHE A 93 -13.61 15.71 -9.67
N LEU A 94 -13.05 15.47 -10.85
CA LEU A 94 -11.61 15.23 -11.00
C LEU A 94 -10.78 16.45 -10.60
N ASN A 95 -11.23 17.65 -10.95
CA ASN A 95 -10.60 18.90 -10.53
C ASN A 95 -10.65 19.07 -9.01
N ALA A 96 -11.80 18.79 -8.39
CA ALA A 96 -11.94 18.86 -6.94
C ALA A 96 -11.08 17.81 -6.23
N ALA A 97 -11.04 16.57 -6.74
CA ALA A 97 -10.25 15.48 -6.17
C ALA A 97 -8.74 15.71 -6.29
N ALA A 98 -8.29 16.40 -7.35
CA ALA A 98 -6.89 16.76 -7.55
C ALA A 98 -6.48 18.10 -6.91
N ALA A 99 -7.42 18.84 -6.30
CA ALA A 99 -7.13 20.11 -5.65
C ALA A 99 -6.15 19.92 -4.47
N PRO A 100 -5.31 20.93 -4.16
CA PRO A 100 -4.36 20.85 -3.05
C PRO A 100 -5.00 20.45 -1.72
N GLU A 101 -6.18 21.00 -1.43
CA GLU A 101 -6.91 20.72 -0.19
C GLU A 101 -7.34 19.25 -0.10
N SER A 102 -7.92 18.69 -1.17
CA SER A 102 -8.32 17.28 -1.21
C SER A 102 -7.12 16.33 -1.13
N SER A 103 -6.02 16.70 -1.78
CA SER A 103 -4.77 15.94 -1.72
C SER A 103 -4.11 16.01 -0.35
N ALA A 104 -4.27 17.11 0.39
CA ALA A 104 -3.77 17.26 1.75
C ALA A 104 -4.60 16.43 2.74
N GLU A 105 -5.94 16.44 2.60
CA GLU A 105 -6.83 15.59 3.39
C GLU A 105 -6.53 14.10 3.23
N LEU A 106 -6.12 13.66 2.04
CA LEU A 106 -5.66 12.29 1.81
C LEU A 106 -4.42 11.95 2.69
N GLY A 107 -3.51 12.90 2.87
CA GLY A 107 -2.38 12.77 3.79
C GLY A 107 -2.81 12.80 5.24
N ASN A 108 -3.57 13.83 5.65
CA ASN A 108 -3.89 14.06 7.05
C ASN A 108 -4.82 12.99 7.64
N TYR A 109 -5.73 12.44 6.83
CA TYR A 109 -6.71 11.46 7.31
C TYR A 109 -6.29 10.01 7.07
N TYR A 110 -5.53 9.73 6.01
CA TYR A 110 -5.17 8.36 5.63
C TYR A 110 -3.65 8.12 5.58
N TRP A 111 -2.82 9.10 5.92
CA TRP A 111 -1.36 9.00 5.86
C TRP A 111 -0.84 8.63 4.46
N TYR A 112 -1.54 8.99 3.38
CA TYR A 112 -1.09 8.74 1.99
C TYR A 112 -0.36 9.95 1.41
N GLY A 113 0.61 9.69 0.53
CA GLY A 113 1.15 10.72 -0.35
C GLY A 113 0.17 11.10 -1.46
N GLY A 114 0.16 12.38 -1.82
CA GLY A 114 -0.60 12.92 -2.95
C GLY A 114 0.29 13.24 -4.16
N SER A 115 -0.30 13.25 -5.37
CA SER A 115 0.42 13.63 -6.59
C SER A 115 0.49 15.14 -6.81
N ASN A 116 -0.27 15.93 -6.04
CA ASN A 116 -0.26 17.39 -6.11
C ASN A 116 0.72 17.96 -5.07
N LEU A 117 1.88 18.42 -5.54
CA LEU A 117 2.92 18.98 -4.67
C LEU A 117 2.51 20.29 -3.99
N ASP A 118 1.53 21.02 -4.55
CA ASP A 118 1.01 22.24 -3.94
C ASP A 118 0.23 21.95 -2.65
N ALA A 119 -0.11 20.67 -2.39
CA ALA A 119 -0.73 20.22 -1.15
C ALA A 119 0.25 20.13 0.03
N LEU A 120 1.56 20.00 -0.22
CA LEU A 120 2.55 19.74 0.84
C LEU A 120 2.52 20.76 2.00
N PRO A 121 2.34 22.08 1.77
CA PRO A 121 2.20 23.05 2.86
C PRO A 121 0.93 22.93 3.70
N LEU A 122 -0.04 22.12 3.25
CA LEU A 122 -1.33 21.88 3.91
C LEU A 122 -1.39 20.53 4.64
N VAL A 123 -0.37 19.69 4.45
CA VAL A 123 -0.23 18.39 5.12
C VAL A 123 0.38 18.61 6.50
N ASP A 124 -0.12 17.89 7.50
CA ASP A 124 0.41 17.92 8.86
C ASP A 124 1.88 17.51 8.87
N GLU A 125 2.72 18.28 9.58
CA GLU A 125 4.17 18.06 9.66
C GLU A 125 4.51 16.62 10.09
N TYR A 126 3.72 16.08 11.02
CA TYR A 126 3.83 14.67 11.44
C TYR A 126 3.71 13.68 10.27
N VAL A 127 2.74 13.89 9.37
CA VAL A 127 2.53 13.02 8.21
C VAL A 127 3.65 13.20 7.19
N VAL A 128 4.11 14.43 6.98
CA VAL A 128 5.26 14.72 6.11
C VAL A 128 6.48 13.94 6.55
N ASP A 129 6.81 14.00 7.85
CA ASP A 129 7.95 13.30 8.44
C ASP A 129 7.77 11.78 8.42
N LEU A 130 6.61 11.27 8.79
CA LEU A 130 6.34 9.82 8.84
C LEU A 130 6.47 9.15 7.47
N MET A 131 6.03 9.86 6.43
CA MET A 131 5.90 9.33 5.07
C MET A 131 7.02 9.82 4.13
N ASP A 132 8.00 10.57 4.63
CA ASP A 132 9.08 11.18 3.86
C ASP A 132 8.54 12.02 2.66
N LEU A 133 7.42 12.73 2.84
CA LEU A 133 6.71 13.40 1.74
C LEU A 133 7.45 14.61 1.18
N ASP A 134 8.49 15.13 1.84
CA ASP A 134 9.34 16.19 1.31
C ASP A 134 10.63 15.66 0.66
N GLN A 135 10.91 14.36 0.79
CA GLN A 135 12.10 13.68 0.28
C GLN A 135 11.79 12.82 -0.95
N PHE A 136 10.95 13.32 -1.87
CA PHE A 136 10.45 12.54 -3.02
C PHE A 136 11.53 11.82 -3.83
N GLN A 137 12.68 12.45 -4.09
CA GLN A 137 13.76 11.82 -4.85
C GLN A 137 14.25 10.54 -4.17
N ASP A 138 14.49 10.61 -2.86
CA ASP A 138 14.95 9.46 -2.09
C ASP A 138 13.84 8.43 -1.91
N LEU A 139 12.59 8.87 -1.71
CA LEU A 139 11.42 8.01 -1.63
C LEU A 139 11.28 7.13 -2.88
N PHE A 140 11.43 7.69 -4.09
CA PHE A 140 11.34 6.94 -5.34
C PHE A 140 12.49 5.95 -5.51
N THR A 141 13.69 6.24 -5.00
CA THR A 141 14.82 5.30 -5.07
C THR A 141 14.68 4.10 -4.13
N ARG A 142 13.96 4.27 -3.01
CA ARG A 142 13.73 3.24 -1.99
C ARG A 142 12.38 2.54 -2.14
N THR A 143 11.60 2.86 -3.16
CA THR A 143 10.27 2.29 -3.40
C THR A 143 10.26 1.43 -4.67
N ASN A 144 9.91 0.17 -4.48
CA ASN A 144 9.67 -0.80 -5.54
C ASN A 144 8.20 -0.72 -5.98
N PHE A 145 7.93 0.03 -7.04
CA PHE A 145 6.56 0.19 -7.55
C PHE A 145 6.05 -1.07 -8.24
N TYR A 146 4.81 -1.46 -7.93
CA TYR A 146 4.10 -2.49 -8.68
C TYR A 146 4.07 -2.13 -10.17
N GLN A 147 4.47 -3.10 -10.98
CA GLN A 147 4.52 -2.96 -12.41
C GLN A 147 3.28 -3.60 -13.04
N PRO A 148 2.83 -3.11 -14.22
CA PRO A 148 1.73 -3.76 -14.92
C PRO A 148 2.09 -5.21 -15.25
N LEU A 149 1.11 -6.09 -15.04
CA LEU A 149 1.24 -7.52 -15.29
C LEU A 149 0.52 -7.89 -16.59
N THR A 150 1.14 -8.77 -17.39
CA THR A 150 0.40 -9.50 -18.42
C THR A 150 -0.59 -10.47 -17.77
N GLU A 151 -1.58 -10.93 -18.54
CA GLU A 151 -2.53 -11.94 -18.06
C GLU A 151 -1.82 -13.24 -17.62
N GLU A 152 -0.83 -13.68 -18.40
CA GLU A 152 0.00 -14.85 -18.06
C GLU A 152 0.76 -14.65 -16.75
N GLN A 153 1.38 -13.48 -16.54
CA GLN A 153 2.09 -13.17 -15.30
C GLN A 153 1.14 -13.14 -14.10
N ARG A 154 -0.06 -12.57 -14.27
CA ARG A 154 -1.09 -12.57 -13.24
C ARG A 154 -1.51 -13.99 -12.87
N GLN A 155 -1.75 -14.85 -13.86
CA GLN A 155 -2.13 -16.25 -13.63
C GLN A 155 -1.03 -17.01 -12.89
N MET A 156 0.24 -16.84 -13.28
CA MET A 156 1.37 -17.47 -12.58
C MET A 156 1.44 -17.05 -11.10
N ILE A 157 1.30 -15.76 -10.80
CA ILE A 157 1.33 -15.24 -9.42
C ILE A 157 0.13 -15.77 -8.62
N THR A 158 -1.08 -15.71 -9.20
CA THR A 158 -2.30 -16.20 -8.54
C THR A 158 -2.20 -17.69 -8.22
N GLN A 159 -1.79 -18.52 -9.18
CA GLN A 159 -1.64 -19.95 -8.98
C GLN A 159 -0.60 -20.25 -7.87
N MET A 160 0.57 -19.61 -7.94
CA MET A 160 1.59 -19.76 -6.91
C MET A 160 1.05 -19.39 -5.52
N TRP A 161 0.32 -18.29 -5.41
CA TRP A 161 -0.24 -17.85 -4.13
C TRP A 161 -1.30 -18.81 -3.59
N ASP A 162 -2.15 -19.38 -4.44
CA ASP A 162 -3.12 -20.40 -4.04
C ASP A 162 -2.43 -21.67 -3.53
N GLU A 163 -1.34 -22.11 -4.18
CA GLU A 163 -0.53 -23.24 -3.73
C GLU A 163 0.15 -22.95 -2.38
N VAL A 164 0.69 -21.73 -2.18
CA VAL A 164 1.28 -21.31 -0.89
C VAL A 164 0.23 -21.33 0.22
N LYS A 165 -0.97 -20.79 -0.01
CA LYS A 165 -2.05 -20.80 1.00
C LYS A 165 -2.50 -22.23 1.34
N ALA A 166 -2.61 -23.10 0.34
CA ALA A 166 -3.09 -24.48 0.52
C ALA A 166 -2.05 -25.45 1.10
N ALA A 167 -0.76 -25.10 1.08
CA ALA A 167 0.30 -25.92 1.69
C ALA A 167 0.04 -26.17 3.20
N PRO A 168 0.55 -27.27 3.77
CA PRO A 168 0.43 -27.52 5.21
C PRO A 168 1.21 -26.52 6.07
#